data_AF-H2B357-F1
#
_entry.id   AF-H2B357-F1
#
_cell.length_a   1.000
_cell.length_b   1.000
_cell.length_c   1.000
_cell.angle_alpha   90.00
_cell.angle_beta   90.00
_cell.angle_gamma   90.00
#
_symmetry.space_group_name_H-M   'P 1'
#
loop_
_entity.id
_entity.type
_entity.pdbx_description
1 polymer ?
#
loop_
_entity_poly.entity_id
_entity_poly.type
_entity_poly.pdbx_seq_one_letter_code
_entity_poly.pdbx_strand_id
1 'polypeptide(L)'
;GSTGDIVLLGTTTPQIEEIFYELTHKYNQDLGGSGSNLRTPADCIGQARSEYACYDTQDLCHTLTQEYQDELHRPAFPYKFKFKFDGCPNCCVASIARADMSFIGTWKDDIRVDQDAVAGYVSGDFKPNAGAHAGRDWGAFDI
;
A
#
# COMPACT_ATOMS: atom_id res chain seq x y z
N GLY A 1 -9.15 5.93 10.82
CA GLY A 1 -8.66 5.13 9.68
C GLY A 1 -7.16 4.92 9.83
N SER A 2 -6.72 3.67 9.93
CA SER A 2 -5.32 3.27 10.11
C SER A 2 -4.43 3.82 9.00
N THR A 3 -3.16 4.13 9.31
CA THR A 3 -2.28 4.87 8.40
C THR A 3 -1.15 4.00 7.85
N GLY A 4 -0.39 3.32 8.71
CA GLY A 4 0.72 2.43 8.30
C GLY A 4 1.81 2.27 9.37
N ASP A 5 1.82 3.17 10.35
CA ASP A 5 2.85 3.23 11.41
C ASP A 5 2.94 1.97 12.26
N ILE A 6 4.16 1.63 12.68
CA ILE A 6 4.38 0.77 13.85
C ILE A 6 3.91 1.54 15.08
N VAL A 7 3.08 0.90 15.92
CA VAL A 7 2.51 1.53 17.12
C VAL A 7 3.14 0.95 18.38
N LEU A 8 3.94 1.77 19.07
CA LEU A 8 4.47 1.46 20.41
C LEU A 8 3.45 1.91 21.47
N LEU A 9 2.59 0.99 21.90
CA LEU A 9 1.44 1.30 22.75
C LEU A 9 1.80 1.29 24.25
N GLY A 10 2.05 2.48 24.80
CA GLY A 10 2.18 2.70 26.23
C GLY A 10 3.62 2.99 26.66
N THR A 11 3.83 4.20 27.17
CA THR A 11 5.08 4.64 27.79
C THR A 11 4.79 5.83 28.72
N THR A 12 5.82 6.42 29.32
CA THR A 12 5.70 7.63 30.16
C THR A 12 6.39 8.82 29.49
N THR A 13 5.99 10.04 29.84
CA THR A 13 6.58 11.27 29.27
C THR A 13 8.12 11.30 29.32
N PRO A 14 8.80 10.90 30.40
CA PRO A 14 10.27 10.90 30.44
C PRO A 14 10.95 9.95 29.46
N GLN A 15 10.23 8.96 28.92
CA GLN A 15 10.80 7.99 27.96
C GLN A 15 10.72 8.46 26.51
N ILE A 16 9.97 9.53 26.20
CA ILE A 16 9.72 9.95 24.81
C ILE A 16 11.04 10.29 24.09
N GLU A 17 11.85 11.16 24.69
CA GLU A 17 13.13 11.57 24.12
C GLU A 17 14.16 10.43 24.13
N GLU A 18 14.18 9.58 25.17
CA GLU A 18 15.07 8.42 25.24
C GLU A 18 14.78 7.43 24.10
N ILE A 19 13.50 7.12 23.86
CA ILE A 19 13.06 6.26 22.77
C ILE A 19 13.42 6.90 21.43
N PHE A 20 13.12 8.19 21.25
CA PHE A 20 13.43 8.88 20.00
C PHE A 20 14.94 8.93 19.70
N TYR A 21 15.76 9.16 20.73
CA TYR A 21 17.20 9.13 20.62
C TYR A 21 17.70 7.75 20.19
N GLU A 22 17.22 6.67 20.81
CA GLU A 22 17.60 5.31 20.40
C GLU A 22 17.13 4.97 18.98
N LEU A 23 15.88 5.27 18.62
CA LEU A 23 15.33 5.03 17.29
C LEU A 23 16.20 5.68 16.21
N THR A 24 16.56 6.95 16.39
CA THR A 24 17.36 7.71 15.41
C THR A 24 18.83 7.29 15.40
N HIS A 25 19.49 7.18 16.57
CA HIS A 25 20.94 6.99 16.64
C HIS A 25 21.37 5.52 16.52
N LYS A 26 20.52 4.56 16.90
CA LYS A 26 20.85 3.13 16.86
C LYS A 26 20.17 2.40 15.71
N TYR A 27 18.94 2.80 15.36
CA TYR A 27 18.12 2.07 14.40
C TYR A 27 17.88 2.82 13.08
N ASN A 28 18.37 4.06 12.96
CA ASN A 28 18.15 4.92 11.79
C ASN A 28 16.67 4.98 11.38
N GLN A 29 15.80 5.11 12.39
CA GLN A 29 14.35 5.08 12.24
C GLN A 29 13.75 6.36 12.83
N ASP A 30 12.87 7.01 12.07
CA ASP A 30 12.14 8.20 12.50
C ASP A 30 10.72 7.86 12.98
N LEU A 31 10.06 8.86 13.56
CA LEU A 31 8.67 8.86 13.97
C LEU A 31 7.72 8.98 12.77
N GLY A 32 6.48 8.53 12.95
CA GLY A 32 5.38 8.79 12.02
C GLY A 32 4.74 10.17 12.18
N GLY A 33 3.78 10.48 11.30
CA GLY A 33 3.09 11.77 11.29
C GLY A 33 1.78 11.82 12.10
N SER A 34 1.58 12.89 12.88
CA SER A 34 0.31 13.18 13.57
C SER A 34 0.02 14.69 13.69
N GLY A 35 -1.24 15.10 13.67
CA GLY A 35 -1.65 16.52 13.68
C GLY A 35 -2.23 17.03 12.36
N SER A 36 -2.14 18.34 12.10
CA SER A 36 -2.56 18.98 10.85
C SER A 36 -1.38 19.09 9.86
N ASN A 37 -0.94 17.94 9.39
CA ASN A 37 0.24 17.70 8.56
C ASN A 37 -0.03 16.60 7.53
N LEU A 38 0.96 16.33 6.67
CA LEU A 38 1.07 15.04 6.00
C LEU A 38 1.20 13.94 7.06
N ARG A 39 0.44 12.85 6.87
CA ARG A 39 0.60 11.63 7.67
C ARG A 39 1.42 10.62 6.91
N THR A 40 1.96 9.66 7.65
CA THR A 40 2.73 8.52 7.13
C THR A 40 2.09 7.93 5.88
N PRO A 41 2.73 8.04 4.71
CA PRO A 41 2.25 7.41 3.50
C PRO A 41 2.28 5.88 3.62
N ALA A 42 1.46 5.20 2.82
CA ALA A 42 1.44 3.74 2.77
C ALA A 42 1.06 3.23 1.39
N ASP A 43 1.60 2.08 1.01
CA ASP A 43 1.43 1.46 -0.30
C ASP A 43 0.98 0.00 -0.21
N CYS A 44 0.50 -0.54 -1.33
CA CYS A 44 0.35 -1.99 -1.47
C CYS A 44 1.69 -2.64 -1.81
N ILE A 45 1.77 -3.97 -1.71
CA ILE A 45 3.02 -4.72 -1.97
C ILE A 45 3.62 -4.47 -3.36
N GLY A 46 2.84 -3.99 -4.33
CA GLY A 46 3.33 -3.56 -5.63
C GLY A 46 4.14 -4.62 -6.37
N GLN A 47 5.18 -4.18 -7.07
CA GLN A 47 6.01 -5.04 -7.91
C GLN A 47 6.85 -6.06 -7.13
N ALA A 48 6.99 -5.90 -5.80
CA ALA A 48 7.74 -6.85 -5.00
C ALA A 48 7.14 -8.27 -5.01
N ARG A 49 5.80 -8.38 -5.18
CA ARG A 49 5.13 -9.69 -5.21
C ARG A 49 3.75 -9.70 -5.89
N SER A 50 3.47 -8.75 -6.78
CA SER A 50 2.25 -8.76 -7.58
C SER A 50 2.55 -8.54 -9.05
N GLU A 51 2.04 -9.45 -9.87
CA GLU A 51 2.05 -9.41 -11.33
C GLU A 51 1.09 -8.34 -11.91
N TYR A 52 0.24 -7.72 -11.08
CA TYR A 52 -0.72 -6.69 -11.50
C TYR A 52 -0.21 -5.26 -11.29
N ALA A 53 0.94 -5.07 -10.65
CA ALA A 53 1.45 -3.75 -10.31
C ALA A 53 1.86 -2.97 -11.58
N CYS A 54 1.21 -1.83 -11.82
CA CYS A 54 1.43 -0.98 -12.99
C CYS A 54 2.60 0.01 -12.82
N TYR A 55 3.12 0.17 -11.61
CA TYR A 55 4.29 0.99 -11.28
C TYR A 55 4.90 0.52 -9.95
N ASP A 56 6.10 1.01 -9.62
CA ASP A 56 6.73 0.73 -8.33
C ASP A 56 6.10 1.58 -7.22
N THR A 57 5.16 0.97 -6.50
CA THR A 57 4.42 1.64 -5.41
C THR A 57 5.28 1.92 -4.20
N GLN A 58 6.23 1.02 -3.89
CA GLN A 58 7.10 1.13 -2.72
C GLN A 58 8.12 2.25 -2.93
N ASP A 59 8.73 2.32 -4.11
CA ASP A 59 9.70 3.37 -4.45
C ASP A 59 9.05 4.77 -4.41
N LEU A 60 7.87 4.94 -5.01
CA LEU A 60 7.16 6.22 -4.97
C LEU A 60 6.73 6.59 -3.54
N CYS A 61 6.24 5.61 -2.78
CA CYS A 61 5.84 5.83 -1.39
C CYS A 61 7.03 6.29 -0.54
N HIS A 62 8.17 5.60 -0.65
CA HIS A 62 9.39 5.95 0.05
C HIS A 62 9.91 7.33 -0.38
N THR A 63 10.01 7.56 -1.68
CA THR A 63 10.51 8.82 -2.26
C THR A 63 9.69 10.02 -1.77
N LEU A 64 8.36 9.97 -1.86
CA LEU A 64 7.53 11.09 -1.40
C LEU A 64 7.50 11.21 0.13
N THR A 65 7.71 10.12 0.87
CA THR A 65 7.88 10.19 2.33
C THR A 65 9.16 10.93 2.70
N GLN A 66 10.25 10.73 1.98
CA GLN A 66 11.53 11.42 2.20
C GLN A 66 11.49 12.88 1.72
N GLU A 67 10.88 13.14 0.56
CA GLU A 67 10.75 14.49 0.00
C GLU A 67 9.97 15.43 0.94
N TYR A 68 8.85 14.95 1.49
CA TYR A 68 7.94 15.77 2.32
C TYR A 68 8.07 15.51 3.82
N GLN A 69 9.31 15.27 4.29
CA GLN A 69 9.59 15.06 5.72
C GLN A 69 9.20 16.27 6.58
N ASP A 70 9.43 17.50 6.09
CA ASP A 70 9.08 18.71 6.85
C ASP A 70 7.56 18.81 7.05
N GLU A 71 6.79 18.63 5.97
CA GLU A 71 5.33 18.65 6.01
C GLU A 71 4.73 17.50 6.83
N LEU A 72 5.48 16.42 7.05
CA LEU A 72 5.09 15.30 7.90
C LEU A 72 5.39 15.59 9.38
N HIS A 73 6.58 16.08 9.71
CA HIS A 73 7.01 16.31 11.10
C HIS A 73 6.51 17.63 11.69
N ARG A 74 6.21 18.64 10.85
CA ARG A 74 5.85 20.00 11.31
C ARG A 74 4.48 20.41 10.73
N PRO A 75 3.41 20.41 11.56
CA PRO A 75 2.07 20.79 11.13
C PRO A 75 1.98 22.18 10.48
N ALA A 76 1.86 22.21 9.15
CA ALA A 76 1.74 23.42 8.34
C ALA A 76 0.41 23.50 7.56
N PHE A 77 -0.45 22.48 7.64
CA PHE A 77 -1.69 22.40 6.87
C PHE A 77 -2.91 22.79 7.70
N PRO A 78 -4.04 23.17 7.06
CA PRO A 78 -5.29 23.43 7.78
C PRO A 78 -5.82 22.20 8.52
N TYR A 79 -5.59 21.00 7.98
CA TYR A 79 -5.95 19.74 8.61
C TYR A 79 -5.03 18.59 8.15
N LYS A 80 -5.34 17.35 8.57
CA LYS A 80 -4.56 16.18 8.17
C LYS A 80 -4.61 15.97 6.66
N PHE A 81 -3.52 15.49 6.08
CA PHE A 81 -3.43 15.08 4.68
C PHE A 81 -2.74 13.72 4.56
N LYS A 82 -3.18 12.87 3.64
CA LYS A 82 -2.67 11.50 3.48
C LYS A 82 -2.40 11.15 2.02
N PHE A 83 -1.27 10.53 1.78
CA PHE A 83 -0.96 9.81 0.55
C PHE A 83 -1.19 8.31 0.73
N LYS A 84 -1.70 7.64 -0.31
CA LYS A 84 -1.66 6.17 -0.45
C LYS A 84 -1.49 5.73 -1.89
N PHE A 85 -0.77 4.63 -2.08
CA PHE A 85 -0.31 4.15 -3.39
C PHE A 85 -0.79 2.73 -3.66
N ASP A 86 -1.66 2.57 -4.65
CA ASP A 86 -2.16 1.29 -5.12
C ASP A 86 -1.64 1.01 -6.52
N GLY A 87 -0.95 -0.12 -6.69
CA GLY A 87 -0.33 -0.49 -7.95
C GLY A 87 -1.33 -0.83 -9.06
N CYS A 88 -2.60 -1.09 -8.73
CA CYS A 88 -3.68 -1.36 -9.68
C CYS A 88 -5.06 -1.07 -9.06
N PRO A 89 -6.15 -1.14 -9.85
CA PRO A 89 -7.50 -0.83 -9.38
C PRO A 89 -8.07 -1.78 -8.31
N ASN A 90 -7.45 -2.93 -8.03
CA ASN A 90 -7.84 -3.80 -6.91
C ASN A 90 -7.67 -3.13 -5.54
N CYS A 91 -6.90 -2.05 -5.47
CA CYS A 91 -6.89 -1.11 -4.34
C CYS A 91 -6.58 -1.77 -2.99
N CYS A 92 -5.53 -2.59 -2.93
CA CYS A 92 -5.16 -3.40 -1.76
C CYS A 92 -4.79 -2.58 -0.51
N VAL A 93 -4.28 -1.34 -0.64
CA VAL A 93 -4.08 -0.43 0.50
C VAL A 93 -5.27 0.51 0.73
N ALA A 94 -6.31 0.39 -0.11
CA ALA A 94 -7.56 1.15 -0.08
C ALA A 94 -7.34 2.66 -0.15
N SER A 95 -6.46 3.11 -1.05
CA SER A 95 -6.10 4.52 -1.21
C SER A 95 -7.31 5.41 -1.44
N ILE A 96 -8.23 5.02 -2.34
CA ILE A 96 -9.42 5.81 -2.70
C ILE A 96 -10.34 6.13 -1.52
N ALA A 97 -10.33 5.30 -0.47
CA ALA A 97 -11.20 5.46 0.70
C ALA A 97 -10.48 6.01 1.93
N ARG A 98 -9.14 6.02 1.95
CA ARG A 98 -8.33 6.23 3.16
C ARG A 98 -7.17 7.20 2.97
N ALA A 99 -7.13 7.91 1.85
CA ALA A 99 -6.17 8.97 1.55
C ALA A 99 -6.87 10.20 0.97
N ASP A 100 -6.32 11.37 1.28
CA ASP A 100 -6.77 12.64 0.71
C ASP A 100 -6.29 12.78 -0.74
N MET A 101 -5.13 12.18 -1.06
CA MET A 101 -4.63 11.97 -2.42
C MET A 101 -4.31 10.50 -2.64
N SER A 102 -4.98 9.90 -3.63
CA SER A 102 -4.84 8.50 -4.01
C SER A 102 -4.08 8.38 -5.33
N PHE A 103 -3.09 7.50 -5.35
CA PHE A 103 -2.33 7.14 -6.55
C PHE A 103 -2.73 5.72 -6.91
N ILE A 104 -3.40 5.53 -8.05
CA ILE A 104 -3.91 4.23 -8.48
C ILE A 104 -3.38 3.93 -9.88
N GLY A 105 -2.59 2.87 -9.99
CA GLY A 105 -1.93 2.46 -11.22
C GLY A 105 -2.93 1.93 -12.26
N THR A 106 -2.61 2.19 -13.52
CA THR A 106 -3.32 1.65 -14.69
C THR A 106 -2.36 1.56 -15.87
N TRP A 107 -2.80 0.90 -16.93
CA TRP A 107 -2.21 0.95 -18.26
C TRP A 107 -3.14 1.70 -19.22
N LYS A 108 -2.68 1.95 -20.46
CA LYS A 108 -3.43 2.69 -21.50
C LYS A 108 -3.53 1.92 -22.83
N ASP A 109 -2.74 0.88 -23.00
CA ASP A 109 -2.74 -0.05 -24.12
C ASP A 109 -3.73 -1.21 -23.90
N ASP A 110 -3.70 -2.20 -24.78
CA ASP A 110 -4.63 -3.33 -24.75
C ASP A 110 -4.25 -4.37 -23.70
N ILE A 111 -5.25 -5.10 -23.18
CA ILE A 111 -5.00 -6.26 -22.33
C ILE A 111 -4.32 -7.35 -23.16
N ARG A 112 -3.21 -7.90 -22.64
CA ARG A 112 -2.48 -9.01 -23.25
C ARG A 112 -3.26 -10.31 -23.05
N VAL A 113 -3.55 -11.02 -24.15
CA VAL A 113 -4.33 -12.28 -24.13
C VAL A 113 -3.50 -13.44 -24.67
N ASP A 114 -3.37 -14.50 -23.87
CA ASP A 114 -2.77 -15.77 -24.24
C ASP A 114 -3.88 -16.82 -24.44
N GLN A 115 -4.10 -17.24 -25.69
CA GLN A 115 -5.19 -18.14 -26.05
C GLN A 115 -4.96 -19.58 -25.56
N ASP A 116 -3.71 -20.02 -25.40
CA ASP A 116 -3.41 -21.34 -24.85
C ASP A 116 -3.76 -21.35 -23.36
N ALA A 117 -3.48 -20.26 -22.64
CA ALA A 117 -3.90 -20.11 -21.25
C ALA A 117 -5.44 -20.05 -21.11
N VAL A 118 -6.13 -19.35 -22.01
CA VAL A 118 -7.61 -19.31 -22.05
C VAL A 118 -8.17 -20.73 -22.22
N ALA A 119 -7.66 -21.51 -23.17
CA ALA A 119 -8.06 -22.89 -23.36
C ALA A 119 -7.80 -23.74 -22.10
N GLY A 120 -6.69 -23.52 -21.40
CA GLY A 120 -6.37 -24.18 -20.13
C GLY A 120 -7.35 -23.87 -18.99
N TYR A 121 -7.95 -22.68 -18.95
CA TYR A 121 -9.04 -22.40 -18.01
C TYR A 121 -10.33 -23.14 -18.39
N VAL A 122 -10.69 -23.15 -19.68
CA VAL A 122 -11.90 -23.82 -20.19
C VAL A 122 -11.82 -25.34 -20.02
N SER A 123 -10.65 -25.95 -20.20
CA SER A 123 -10.42 -27.39 -19.95
C SER A 123 -10.39 -27.75 -18.46
N GLY A 124 -10.22 -26.76 -17.57
CA GLY A 124 -10.11 -26.95 -16.12
C GLY A 124 -8.68 -27.23 -15.61
N ASP A 125 -7.67 -27.12 -16.47
CA ASP A 125 -6.24 -27.23 -16.12
C ASP A 125 -5.81 -26.07 -15.20
N PHE A 126 -6.36 -24.87 -15.44
CA PHE A 126 -6.19 -23.71 -14.57
C PHE A 126 -7.45 -23.41 -13.76
N LYS A 127 -7.29 -23.12 -12.47
CA LYS A 127 -8.42 -22.83 -11.56
C LYS A 127 -8.78 -21.34 -11.62
N PRO A 128 -10.06 -20.97 -11.82
CA PRO A 128 -10.46 -19.56 -11.88
C PRO A 128 -10.11 -18.83 -10.59
N ASN A 129 -9.72 -17.55 -10.73
CA ASN A 129 -9.33 -16.69 -9.61
C ASN A 129 -8.23 -17.31 -8.73
N ALA A 130 -7.24 -17.97 -9.36
CA ALA A 130 -6.15 -18.69 -8.70
C ALA A 130 -6.61 -19.69 -7.60
N GLY A 131 -7.84 -20.22 -7.70
CA GLY A 131 -8.40 -21.15 -6.72
C GLY A 131 -8.98 -20.52 -5.46
N ALA A 132 -9.23 -19.20 -5.42
CA ALA A 132 -9.80 -18.50 -4.26
C ALA A 132 -11.13 -19.10 -3.74
N HIS A 133 -11.85 -19.85 -4.57
CA HIS A 133 -13.16 -20.44 -4.25
C HIS A 133 -13.14 -21.97 -4.05
N ALA A 134 -11.96 -22.60 -3.97
CA ALA A 134 -11.82 -24.06 -3.89
C ALA A 134 -12.47 -24.72 -2.64
N GLY A 135 -12.86 -23.92 -1.64
CA GLY A 135 -13.54 -24.40 -0.43
C GLY A 135 -15.01 -24.79 -0.62
N ARG A 136 -15.59 -24.61 -1.81
CA ARG A 136 -16.97 -24.99 -2.14
C ARG A 136 -17.05 -25.50 -3.58
N ASP A 137 -17.96 -26.42 -3.85
CA ASP A 137 -18.32 -26.84 -5.21
C ASP A 137 -19.23 -25.79 -5.86
N TRP A 138 -18.72 -25.18 -6.94
CA TRP A 138 -19.42 -24.19 -7.76
C TRP A 138 -19.74 -24.72 -9.18
N GLY A 139 -19.46 -26.00 -9.46
CA GLY A 139 -19.47 -26.56 -10.81
C GLY A 139 -18.19 -26.28 -11.59
N ALA A 140 -18.18 -26.73 -12.85
CA ALA A 140 -17.09 -26.43 -13.77
C ALA A 140 -17.04 -24.93 -14.09
N PHE A 141 -15.85 -24.43 -14.43
CA PHE A 141 -15.70 -23.07 -14.93
C PHE A 141 -16.44 -22.92 -16.27
N ASP A 142 -17.17 -21.81 -16.41
CA ASP A 142 -17.88 -21.39 -17.62
C ASP A 142 -17.43 -19.95 -17.92
N ILE A 143 -16.87 -19.72 -19.11
CA ILE A 143 -16.10 -18.50 -19.46
C ILE A 143 -16.97 -17.33 -19.90
#